data_AF-A0A3D1R1X7-F1
#
_entry.id   AF-A0A3D1R1X7-F1
#
_cell.length_a   1.000
_cell.length_b   1.000
_cell.length_c   1.000
_cell.angle_alpha   90.00
_cell.angle_beta   90.00
_cell.angle_gamma   90.00
#
_symmetry.space_group_name_H-M   'P 1'
#
loop_
_entity.id
_entity.type
_entity.pdbx_description
1 polymer ?
#
loop_
_entity_poly.entity_id
_entity_poly.type
_entity_poly.pdbx_seq_one_letter_code
_entity_poly.pdbx_strand_id
1 'polypeptide(L)'
;MDFDSSDERQIRQFLQLAIDNAGRDQLAKALEPIAPKLREFLKAGCGQWRIPEREREDLAHDVFVSLLRHPPCDPSSVERPVTALLAWLKTTKTRKLLDRQRRLKRSPLGTTADEGSLASEDDAAPLADLPQTRKLDEQVALRDELRQFEAWVGQNYPAGRALLAARRDDPDATWTELARAIGISQANAHQIRKRLAEHFVRFREACASETQERTLS
;
A
#
# COMPACT_ATOMS: atom_id res chain seq x y z
N MET A 1 -18.03 21.63 -2.54
CA MET A 1 -18.01 20.74 -3.72
C MET A 1 -19.12 19.77 -3.49
N ASP A 2 -20.23 19.98 -4.20
CA ASP A 2 -21.52 19.57 -3.70
C ASP A 2 -22.03 18.51 -4.67
N PHE A 3 -22.28 17.32 -4.14
CA PHE A 3 -22.80 16.19 -4.91
C PHE A 3 -24.32 16.34 -5.00
N ASP A 4 -24.84 16.31 -6.22
CA ASP A 4 -26.26 16.48 -6.48
C ASP A 4 -27.04 15.15 -6.35
N SER A 5 -28.37 15.20 -6.45
CA SER A 5 -29.22 14.00 -6.32
C SER A 5 -29.09 13.01 -7.50
N SER A 6 -28.43 13.40 -8.59
CA SER A 6 -28.03 12.49 -9.68
C SER A 6 -26.72 11.79 -9.32
N ASP A 7 -25.72 12.55 -8.84
CA ASP A 7 -24.47 11.98 -8.34
C ASP A 7 -24.71 10.97 -7.21
N GLU A 8 -25.58 11.29 -6.25
CA GLU A 8 -25.89 10.39 -5.14
C GLU A 8 -26.43 9.05 -5.65
N ARG A 9 -27.37 9.09 -6.61
CA ARG A 9 -27.92 7.87 -7.24
C ARG A 9 -26.84 7.09 -7.97
N GLN A 10 -25.92 7.77 -8.66
CA GLN A 10 -24.82 7.13 -9.38
C GLN A 10 -23.81 6.46 -8.42
N ILE A 11 -23.47 7.12 -7.31
CA ILE A 11 -22.63 6.56 -6.25
C ILE A 11 -23.33 5.37 -5.59
N ARG A 12 -24.62 5.48 -5.27
CA ARG A 12 -25.43 4.41 -4.69
C ARG A 12 -25.48 3.18 -5.61
N GLN A 13 -25.63 3.37 -6.93
CA GLN A 13 -25.56 2.29 -7.92
C GLN A 13 -24.19 1.62 -7.95
N PHE A 14 -23.10 2.39 -7.96
CA PHE A 14 -21.74 1.85 -7.88
C PHE A 14 -21.51 1.02 -6.61
N LEU A 15 -21.96 1.52 -5.45
CA LEU A 15 -21.82 0.81 -4.16
C LEU A 15 -22.64 -0.50 -4.12
N GLN A 16 -23.84 -0.50 -4.71
CA GLN A 16 -24.64 -1.71 -4.82
C GLN A 16 -23.93 -2.76 -5.71
N LEU A 17 -23.46 -2.35 -6.89
CA LEU A 17 -22.66 -3.23 -7.77
C LEU A 17 -21.39 -3.75 -7.08
N ALA A 18 -20.76 -2.95 -6.21
CA ALA A 18 -19.60 -3.39 -5.44
C ALA A 18 -19.93 -4.44 -4.37
N ILE A 19 -21.10 -4.33 -3.72
CA ILE A 19 -21.63 -5.34 -2.77
C ILE A 19 -21.99 -6.63 -3.51
N ASP A 20 -22.59 -6.50 -4.70
CA ASP A 20 -23.00 -7.61 -5.56
C ASP A 20 -21.81 -8.29 -6.28
N ASN A 21 -20.56 -7.88 -6.00
CA ASN A 21 -19.31 -8.34 -6.61
C ASN A 21 -19.30 -8.23 -8.16
N ALA A 22 -19.88 -7.17 -8.70
CA ALA A 22 -19.87 -6.88 -10.12
C ALA A 22 -18.46 -6.74 -10.70
N GLY A 23 -18.30 -7.11 -11.98
CA GLY A 23 -17.02 -7.02 -12.68
C GLY A 23 -16.49 -5.58 -12.80
N ARG A 24 -15.16 -5.42 -12.85
CA ARG A 24 -14.50 -4.10 -12.88
C ARG A 24 -15.02 -3.17 -13.97
N ASP A 25 -15.37 -3.70 -15.14
CA ASP A 25 -15.90 -2.90 -16.26
C ASP A 25 -17.31 -2.35 -15.99
N GLN A 26 -18.12 -3.06 -15.19
CA GLN A 26 -19.44 -2.59 -14.76
C GLN A 26 -19.30 -1.51 -13.69
N LEU A 27 -18.37 -1.70 -12.74
CA LEU A 27 -18.00 -0.69 -11.75
C LEU A 27 -17.44 0.59 -12.39
N ALA A 28 -16.60 0.45 -13.43
CA ALA A 28 -16.04 1.57 -14.18
C ALA A 28 -17.13 2.38 -14.89
N LYS A 29 -18.03 1.70 -15.62
CA LYS A 29 -19.21 2.34 -16.26
C LYS A 29 -20.12 3.04 -15.24
N ALA A 30 -20.31 2.45 -14.06
CA ALA A 30 -21.10 3.06 -13.00
C ALA A 30 -20.44 4.31 -12.38
N LEU A 31 -19.11 4.45 -12.44
CA LEU A 31 -18.39 5.64 -11.97
C LEU A 31 -18.14 6.69 -13.05
N GLU A 32 -18.18 6.32 -14.34
CA GLU A 32 -17.83 7.18 -15.47
C GLU A 32 -18.47 8.59 -15.42
N PRO A 33 -19.78 8.77 -15.13
CA PRO A 33 -20.41 10.09 -15.12
C PRO A 33 -19.89 11.02 -14.01
N ILE A 34 -19.48 10.45 -12.87
CA ILE A 34 -19.02 11.19 -11.68
C ILE A 34 -17.50 11.21 -11.55
N ALA A 35 -16.78 10.46 -12.38
CA ALA A 35 -15.33 10.31 -12.32
C ALA A 35 -14.57 11.66 -12.35
N PRO A 36 -14.97 12.67 -13.16
CA PRO A 36 -14.34 14.00 -13.11
C PRO A 36 -14.46 14.67 -11.74
N LYS A 37 -15.67 14.71 -11.15
CA LYS A 37 -15.92 15.29 -9.81
C LYS A 37 -15.06 14.59 -8.74
N LEU A 38 -14.98 13.26 -8.78
CA LEU A 38 -14.17 12.48 -7.84
C LEU A 38 -12.65 12.67 -8.04
N ARG A 39 -12.17 12.86 -9.28
CA ARG A 39 -10.75 13.18 -9.56
C ARG A 39 -10.37 14.54 -9.00
N GLU A 40 -11.21 15.55 -9.18
CA GLU A 40 -10.98 16.88 -8.61
C GLU A 40 -11.02 16.86 -7.06
N PHE A 41 -11.92 16.07 -6.44
CA PHE A 41 -11.88 15.81 -4.99
C PHE A 41 -10.56 15.14 -4.53
N LEU A 42 -9.98 14.26 -5.36
CA LEU A 42 -8.69 13.62 -5.06
C LEU A 42 -7.52 14.60 -5.21
N LYS A 43 -7.51 15.47 -6.22
CA LYS A 43 -6.51 16.56 -6.35
C LYS A 43 -6.62 17.59 -5.22
N ALA A 44 -7.84 17.89 -4.75
CA ALA A 44 -8.09 18.81 -3.66
C ALA A 44 -7.39 18.36 -2.35
N GLY A 45 -6.79 19.32 -1.63
CA GLY A 45 -6.04 19.05 -0.40
C GLY A 45 -4.61 18.50 -0.58
N CYS A 46 -4.18 18.14 -1.79
CA CYS A 46 -2.78 17.79 -2.06
C CYS A 46 -1.81 18.98 -1.93
N GLY A 47 -2.30 20.23 -1.92
CA GLY A 47 -1.49 21.43 -1.70
C GLY A 47 -0.77 21.44 -0.35
N GLN A 48 -1.38 20.89 0.71
CA GLN A 48 -0.75 20.73 2.03
C GLN A 48 0.49 19.83 2.01
N TRP A 49 0.63 18.99 0.97
CA TRP A 49 1.71 18.03 0.80
C TRP A 49 2.77 18.50 -0.21
N ARG A 50 2.66 19.73 -0.75
CA ARG A 50 3.57 20.33 -1.75
C ARG A 50 3.83 19.47 -3.01
N ILE A 51 2.85 18.66 -3.40
CA ILE A 51 2.98 17.70 -4.51
C ILE A 51 2.86 18.44 -5.86
N PRO A 52 3.75 18.19 -6.85
CA PRO A 52 3.61 18.72 -8.22
C PRO A 52 2.30 18.29 -8.89
N GLU A 53 1.75 19.10 -9.78
CA GLU A 53 0.42 18.86 -10.36
C GLU A 53 0.29 17.50 -11.07
N ARG A 54 1.29 17.13 -11.88
CA ARG A 54 1.39 15.82 -12.56
C ARG A 54 1.28 14.64 -11.57
N GLU A 55 2.00 14.71 -10.46
CA GLU A 55 1.95 13.66 -9.42
C GLU A 55 0.60 13.57 -8.69
N ARG A 56 -0.20 14.65 -8.68
CA ARG A 56 -1.59 14.64 -8.18
C ARG A 56 -2.51 13.89 -9.13
N GLU A 57 -2.27 13.98 -10.44
CA GLU A 57 -3.01 13.21 -11.45
C GLU A 57 -2.69 11.72 -11.32
N ASP A 58 -1.41 11.37 -11.21
CA ASP A 58 -0.95 10.01 -10.96
C ASP A 58 -1.55 9.45 -9.65
N LEU A 59 -1.55 10.25 -8.57
CA LEU A 59 -2.18 9.86 -7.30
C LEU A 59 -3.70 9.66 -7.43
N ALA A 60 -4.39 10.54 -8.16
CA ALA A 60 -5.82 10.38 -8.40
C ALA A 60 -6.10 9.11 -9.21
N HIS A 61 -5.29 8.82 -10.23
CA HIS A 61 -5.35 7.58 -11.00
C HIS A 61 -5.11 6.34 -10.11
N ASP A 62 -4.05 6.35 -9.30
CA ASP A 62 -3.71 5.27 -8.35
C ASP A 62 -4.87 4.95 -7.41
N VAL A 63 -5.52 5.98 -6.85
CA VAL A 63 -6.67 5.81 -5.94
C VAL A 63 -7.90 5.29 -6.70
N PHE A 64 -8.13 5.70 -7.95
CA PHE A 64 -9.20 5.18 -8.81
C PHE A 64 -9.00 3.70 -9.16
N VAL A 65 -7.76 3.29 -9.47
CA VAL A 65 -7.43 1.88 -9.72
C VAL A 65 -7.67 1.06 -8.45
N SER A 66 -7.28 1.56 -7.28
CA SER A 66 -7.62 0.93 -6.00
C SER A 66 -9.15 0.86 -5.76
N LEU A 67 -9.91 1.89 -6.13
CA LEU A 67 -11.38 1.92 -5.97
C LEU A 67 -12.08 0.84 -6.81
N LEU A 68 -11.62 0.62 -8.05
CA LEU A 68 -12.17 -0.43 -8.93
C LEU A 68 -11.71 -1.84 -8.57
N ARG A 69 -10.61 -1.98 -7.82
CA ARG A 69 -10.13 -3.28 -7.32
C ARG A 69 -10.74 -3.67 -5.98
N HIS A 70 -10.85 -2.72 -5.07
CA HIS A 70 -11.24 -2.92 -3.66
C HIS A 70 -12.29 -1.88 -3.23
N PRO A 71 -13.46 -1.83 -3.88
CA PRO A 71 -14.50 -0.84 -3.58
C PRO A 71 -15.04 -0.99 -2.15
N PRO A 72 -15.54 0.08 -1.52
CA PRO A 72 -16.29 -0.01 -0.28
C PRO A 72 -17.55 -0.88 -0.47
N CYS A 73 -17.54 -2.07 0.12
CA CYS A 73 -18.56 -3.12 -0.04
C CYS A 73 -19.32 -3.43 1.26
N ASP A 74 -19.34 -2.50 2.22
CA ASP A 74 -20.15 -2.63 3.44
C ASP A 74 -21.60 -2.22 3.13
N PRO A 75 -22.64 -3.02 3.47
CA PRO A 75 -24.03 -2.66 3.23
C PRO A 75 -24.45 -1.27 3.75
N SER A 76 -23.89 -0.83 4.88
CA SER A 76 -24.14 0.51 5.43
C SER A 76 -23.63 1.65 4.54
N SER A 77 -22.71 1.36 3.61
CA SER A 77 -22.26 2.32 2.59
C SER A 77 -23.42 2.78 1.71
N VAL A 78 -24.39 1.91 1.42
CA VAL A 78 -25.55 2.24 0.58
C VAL A 78 -26.49 3.21 1.30
N GLU A 79 -26.56 3.19 2.63
CA GLU A 79 -27.40 4.12 3.40
C GLU A 79 -26.89 5.57 3.29
N ARG A 80 -25.56 5.75 3.28
CA ARG A 80 -24.88 7.06 3.23
C ARG A 80 -23.85 7.12 2.10
N PRO A 81 -24.28 7.03 0.82
CA PRO A 81 -23.43 6.68 -0.32
C PRO A 81 -22.30 7.68 -0.57
N VAL A 82 -22.61 8.98 -0.62
CA VAL A 82 -21.61 10.05 -0.80
C VAL A 82 -20.57 10.02 0.33
N THR A 83 -21.03 9.99 1.58
CA THR A 83 -20.16 10.01 2.76
C THR A 83 -19.24 8.79 2.81
N ALA A 84 -19.77 7.60 2.53
CA ALA A 84 -18.98 6.36 2.52
C ALA A 84 -17.90 6.39 1.43
N LEU A 85 -18.25 6.79 0.19
CA LEU A 85 -17.30 6.88 -0.90
C LEU A 85 -16.22 7.94 -0.64
N LEU A 86 -16.60 9.15 -0.19
CA LEU A 86 -15.64 10.22 0.08
C LEU A 86 -14.71 9.90 1.27
N ALA A 87 -15.23 9.23 2.31
CA ALA A 87 -14.42 8.76 3.44
C ALA A 87 -13.41 7.69 2.99
N TRP A 88 -13.83 6.74 2.16
CA TRP A 88 -12.95 5.73 1.56
C TRP A 88 -11.86 6.38 0.70
N LEU A 89 -12.24 7.27 -0.23
CA LEU A 89 -11.32 7.99 -1.11
C LEU A 89 -10.29 8.81 -0.33
N LYS A 90 -10.73 9.55 0.70
CA LYS A 90 -9.83 10.31 1.59
C LYS A 90 -8.86 9.41 2.35
N THR A 91 -9.31 8.25 2.81
CA THR A 91 -8.48 7.27 3.53
C THR A 91 -7.44 6.64 2.61
N THR A 92 -7.85 6.15 1.44
CA THR A 92 -6.95 5.54 0.45
C THR A 92 -5.93 6.55 -0.09
N LYS A 93 -6.35 7.79 -0.37
CA LYS A 93 -5.44 8.89 -0.75
C LYS A 93 -4.39 9.14 0.33
N THR A 94 -4.83 9.33 1.59
CA THR A 94 -3.91 9.59 2.72
C THR A 94 -2.90 8.46 2.92
N ARG A 95 -3.33 7.20 2.77
CA ARG A 95 -2.43 6.04 2.84
C ARG A 95 -1.34 6.08 1.76
N LYS A 96 -1.73 6.25 0.48
CA LYS A 96 -0.77 6.34 -0.63
C LYS A 96 0.19 7.53 -0.48
N LEU A 97 -0.26 8.67 0.05
CA LEU A 97 0.60 9.81 0.36
C LEU A 97 1.66 9.51 1.44
N LEU A 98 1.24 8.89 2.55
CA LEU A 98 2.16 8.46 3.61
C LEU A 98 3.17 7.42 3.10
N ASP A 99 2.75 6.52 2.22
CA ASP A 99 3.65 5.52 1.63
C ASP A 99 4.62 6.11 0.59
N ARG A 100 4.21 7.10 -0.22
CA ARG A 100 5.15 7.90 -1.04
C ARG A 100 6.17 8.62 -0.14
N GLN A 101 5.74 9.26 0.95
CA GLN A 101 6.64 9.92 1.91
C GLN A 101 7.62 8.94 2.58
N ARG A 102 7.17 7.72 2.92
CA ARG A 102 8.03 6.65 3.47
C ARG A 102 9.05 6.15 2.45
N ARG A 103 8.70 6.07 1.16
CA ARG A 103 9.62 5.67 0.09
C ARG A 103 10.68 6.75 -0.16
N LEU A 104 10.30 8.03 -0.19
CA LEU A 104 11.24 9.15 -0.27
C LEU A 104 12.25 9.14 0.90
N LYS A 105 11.77 8.97 2.14
CA LYS A 105 12.63 8.83 3.34
C LYS A 105 13.50 7.57 3.37
N ARG A 106 13.29 6.62 2.46
CA ARG A 106 14.07 5.37 2.32
C ARG A 106 14.92 5.33 1.05
N SER A 107 14.84 6.34 0.18
CA SER A 107 15.70 6.45 -0.99
C SER A 107 17.10 6.92 -0.55
N PRO A 108 18.18 6.16 -0.81
CA PRO A 108 19.53 6.59 -0.47
C PRO A 108 20.07 7.73 -1.36
N LEU A 109 19.32 8.08 -2.41
CA LEU A 109 19.70 9.06 -3.42
C LEU A 109 18.82 10.30 -3.28
N GLY A 110 19.23 11.19 -2.38
CA GLY A 110 18.70 12.54 -2.21
C GLY A 110 19.68 13.58 -2.74
N THR A 111 20.04 13.50 -4.02
CA THR A 111 20.94 14.48 -4.65
C THR A 111 20.42 14.90 -6.02
N THR A 112 19.52 15.89 -6.00
CA THR A 112 19.52 17.01 -6.95
C THR A 112 18.98 18.24 -6.20
N ALA A 113 19.82 19.25 -6.02
CA ALA A 113 19.39 20.64 -5.83
C ALA A 113 18.77 21.17 -7.15
N ASP A 114 18.14 22.33 -7.27
CA ASP A 114 17.87 23.45 -6.34
C ASP A 114 16.43 24.00 -6.63
N GLU A 115 15.93 25.19 -6.28
CA GLU A 115 16.47 26.44 -5.73
C GLU A 115 15.70 26.94 -4.50
N GLY A 116 16.35 27.79 -3.69
CA GLY A 116 15.74 29.06 -3.27
C GLY A 116 14.81 29.08 -2.03
N SER A 117 15.38 29.04 -0.82
CA SER A 117 15.12 30.05 0.22
C SER A 117 16.12 29.93 1.38
N LEU A 118 16.52 31.07 1.94
CA LEU A 118 17.57 31.23 2.96
C LEU A 118 17.09 30.97 4.41
N ALA A 119 18.09 30.95 5.32
CA ALA A 119 18.01 30.97 6.79
C ALA A 119 17.59 29.66 7.50
N SER A 120 18.26 29.19 8.57
CA SER A 120 19.45 29.71 9.29
C SER A 120 20.25 28.58 9.93
N GLU A 121 21.49 28.89 10.32
CA GLU A 121 22.37 28.06 11.16
C GLU A 121 21.74 27.78 12.54
N ASP A 122 21.80 26.53 13.02
CA ASP A 122 22.48 26.21 14.29
C ASP A 122 22.58 24.69 14.56
N ASP A 123 23.71 24.31 15.17
CA ASP A 123 24.08 23.06 15.86
C ASP A 123 23.48 21.70 15.41
N ALA A 124 24.30 20.94 14.67
CA ALA A 124 24.41 19.48 14.85
C ALA A 124 25.84 19.00 14.50
N ALA A 125 26.51 18.34 15.44
CA ALA A 125 27.91 17.91 15.31
C ALA A 125 28.15 16.94 14.14
N PRO A 126 29.35 16.95 13.51
CA PRO A 126 29.68 16.04 12.42
C PRO A 126 29.82 14.60 12.94
N LEU A 127 28.81 13.77 12.68
CA LEU A 127 28.92 12.32 12.91
C LEU A 127 29.85 11.71 11.86
N ALA A 128 30.99 11.25 12.36
CA ALA A 128 32.14 10.76 11.61
C ALA A 128 31.84 9.71 10.53
N ASP A 129 32.72 9.66 9.53
CA ASP A 129 32.81 8.62 8.50
C ASP A 129 32.75 7.21 9.10
N LEU A 130 31.79 6.42 8.63
CA LEU A 130 31.77 4.96 8.80
C LEU A 130 31.44 4.27 7.47
N PRO A 131 32.07 3.10 7.20
CA PRO A 131 32.46 2.73 5.85
C PRO A 131 31.31 2.17 4.99
N GLN A 132 31.23 2.64 3.74
CA GLN A 132 30.16 2.29 2.81
C GLN A 132 30.24 0.85 2.24
N THR A 133 31.30 0.10 2.50
CA THR A 133 31.63 -1.15 1.79
C THR A 133 31.02 -2.44 2.35
N ARG A 134 30.44 -2.47 3.56
CA ARG A 134 29.77 -3.69 4.10
C ARG A 134 28.34 -3.91 3.57
N LYS A 135 27.76 -2.93 2.87
CA LYS A 135 26.30 -2.87 2.61
C LYS A 135 25.79 -3.73 1.45
N LEU A 136 26.66 -4.32 0.61
CA LEU A 136 26.19 -5.11 -0.54
C LEU A 136 25.91 -6.57 -0.17
N ASP A 137 26.85 -7.24 0.50
CA ASP A 137 26.74 -8.67 0.83
C ASP A 137 25.60 -8.92 1.85
N GLU A 138 25.42 -8.03 2.82
CA GLU A 138 24.28 -8.04 3.74
C GLU A 138 22.93 -7.90 3.00
N GLN A 139 22.88 -7.12 1.91
CA GLN A 139 21.68 -7.00 1.07
C GLN A 139 21.46 -8.21 0.15
N VAL A 140 22.53 -8.88 -0.30
CA VAL A 140 22.44 -10.12 -1.07
C VAL A 140 21.95 -11.26 -0.18
N ALA A 141 22.55 -11.44 1.01
CA ALA A 141 22.12 -12.41 2.01
C ALA A 141 20.63 -12.24 2.37
N LEU A 142 20.20 -11.01 2.69
CA LEU A 142 18.80 -10.71 3.00
C LEU A 142 17.84 -11.06 1.83
N ARG A 143 18.28 -10.96 0.57
CA ARG A 143 17.44 -11.31 -0.59
C ARG A 143 17.35 -12.82 -0.83
N ASP A 144 18.41 -13.56 -0.53
CA ASP A 144 18.38 -15.03 -0.62
C ASP A 144 17.66 -15.65 0.58
N GLU A 145 17.79 -15.09 1.79
CA GLU A 145 16.92 -15.39 2.95
C GLU A 145 15.44 -15.24 2.60
N LEU A 146 15.04 -14.12 2.00
CA LEU A 146 13.66 -13.87 1.59
C LEU A 146 13.18 -14.87 0.52
N ARG A 147 14.04 -15.26 -0.44
CA ARG A 147 13.71 -16.30 -1.43
C ARG A 147 13.52 -17.68 -0.80
N GLN A 148 14.38 -18.07 0.14
CA GLN A 148 14.25 -19.35 0.85
C GLN A 148 12.95 -19.41 1.66
N PHE A 149 12.60 -18.31 2.34
CA PHE A 149 11.32 -18.17 3.04
C PHE A 149 10.12 -18.26 2.08
N GLU A 150 10.13 -17.53 0.96
CA GLU A 150 9.07 -17.61 -0.06
C GLU A 150 8.91 -19.04 -0.63
N ALA A 151 10.01 -19.74 -0.88
CA ALA A 151 10.01 -21.13 -1.35
C ALA A 151 9.42 -22.09 -0.30
N TRP A 152 9.84 -21.97 0.97
CA TRP A 152 9.35 -22.80 2.07
C TRP A 152 7.84 -22.60 2.33
N VAL A 153 7.38 -21.34 2.35
CA VAL A 153 5.94 -21.02 2.43
C VAL A 153 5.21 -21.57 1.20
N GLY A 154 5.83 -21.50 0.03
CA GLY A 154 5.32 -22.05 -1.22
C GLY A 154 5.03 -23.54 -1.19
N GLN A 155 5.81 -24.31 -0.44
CA GLN A 155 5.68 -25.77 -0.28
C GLN A 155 4.75 -26.16 0.87
N ASN A 156 4.88 -25.50 2.03
CA ASN A 156 4.22 -25.93 3.28
C ASN A 156 2.86 -25.25 3.53
N TYR A 157 2.60 -24.09 2.90
CA TYR A 157 1.40 -23.29 3.15
C TYR A 157 0.79 -22.76 1.84
N PRO A 158 0.08 -23.58 1.04
CA PRO A 158 -0.49 -23.17 -0.26
C PRO A 158 -1.38 -21.91 -0.19
N ALA A 159 -2.21 -21.77 0.85
CA ALA A 159 -3.01 -20.57 1.09
C ALA A 159 -2.15 -19.34 1.49
N GLY A 160 -1.04 -19.56 2.19
CA GLY A 160 -0.05 -18.53 2.50
C GLY A 160 0.70 -18.07 1.24
N ARG A 161 1.06 -19.00 0.35
CA ARG A 161 1.63 -18.72 -0.98
C ARG A 161 0.68 -17.86 -1.83
N ALA A 162 -0.59 -18.21 -1.89
CA ALA A 162 -1.60 -17.42 -2.61
C ALA A 162 -1.74 -16.01 -2.03
N LEU A 163 -1.75 -15.88 -0.69
CA LEU A 163 -1.83 -14.60 0.00
C LEU A 163 -0.56 -13.73 -0.19
N LEU A 164 0.62 -14.33 -0.22
CA LEU A 164 1.88 -13.64 -0.52
C LEU A 164 1.98 -13.23 -1.99
N ALA A 165 1.57 -14.09 -2.93
CA ALA A 165 1.50 -13.73 -4.35
C ALA A 165 0.55 -12.55 -4.57
N ALA A 166 -0.67 -12.62 -4.04
CA ALA A 166 -1.63 -11.53 -4.11
C ALA A 166 -1.10 -10.24 -3.43
N ARG A 167 -0.32 -10.35 -2.34
CA ARG A 167 0.36 -9.23 -1.68
C ARG A 167 1.51 -8.63 -2.48
N ARG A 168 2.16 -9.41 -3.33
CA ARG A 168 3.23 -8.96 -4.24
C ARG A 168 2.64 -8.26 -5.47
N ASP A 169 1.54 -8.80 -5.99
CA ASP A 169 0.84 -8.30 -7.16
C ASP A 169 -0.06 -7.08 -6.83
N ASP A 170 -0.49 -6.96 -5.56
CA ASP A 170 -1.09 -5.75 -4.98
C ASP A 170 -0.46 -5.39 -3.60
N PRO A 171 0.67 -4.65 -3.59
CA PRO A 171 1.35 -4.20 -2.37
C PRO A 171 0.59 -3.13 -1.57
N ASP A 172 -0.57 -2.68 -2.02
CA ASP A 172 -1.36 -1.64 -1.37
C ASP A 172 -2.62 -2.20 -0.67
N ALA A 173 -3.15 -3.33 -1.16
CA ALA A 173 -4.29 -4.03 -0.59
C ALA A 173 -4.02 -4.60 0.82
N THR A 174 -4.97 -4.43 1.74
CA THR A 174 -4.84 -4.97 3.09
C THR A 174 -4.90 -6.50 3.09
N TRP A 175 -4.32 -7.15 4.11
CA TRP A 175 -4.40 -8.61 4.25
C TRP A 175 -5.84 -9.13 4.28
N THR A 176 -6.82 -8.32 4.69
CA THR A 176 -8.25 -8.66 4.67
C THR A 176 -8.85 -8.58 3.26
N GLU A 177 -8.48 -7.56 2.48
CA GLU A 177 -8.86 -7.43 1.05
C GLU A 177 -8.28 -8.59 0.23
N LEU A 178 -6.99 -8.88 0.42
CA LEU A 178 -6.30 -9.99 -0.25
C LEU A 178 -6.87 -11.36 0.14
N ALA A 179 -7.19 -11.56 1.42
CA ALA A 179 -7.83 -12.77 1.91
C ALA A 179 -9.18 -13.03 1.24
N ARG A 180 -10.01 -11.98 1.15
CA ARG A 180 -11.31 -12.03 0.48
C ARG A 180 -11.16 -12.33 -1.01
N ALA A 181 -10.20 -11.69 -1.70
CA ALA A 181 -9.94 -11.88 -3.11
C ALA A 181 -9.50 -13.32 -3.48
N ILE A 182 -8.82 -14.02 -2.56
CA ILE A 182 -8.41 -15.43 -2.74
C ILE A 182 -9.34 -16.45 -2.06
N GLY A 183 -10.50 -16.01 -1.55
CA GLY A 183 -11.53 -16.89 -0.97
C GLY A 183 -11.19 -17.49 0.40
N ILE A 184 -10.26 -16.92 1.17
CA ILE A 184 -9.95 -17.38 2.54
C ILE A 184 -10.61 -16.48 3.61
N SER A 185 -11.00 -17.08 4.74
CA SER A 185 -11.60 -16.34 5.84
C SER A 185 -10.61 -15.34 6.47
N GLN A 186 -11.12 -14.23 7.00
CA GLN A 186 -10.30 -13.24 7.72
C GLN A 186 -9.57 -13.85 8.93
N ALA A 187 -10.20 -14.81 9.61
CA ALA A 187 -9.57 -15.58 10.69
C ALA A 187 -8.38 -16.42 10.18
N ASN A 188 -8.53 -17.14 9.07
CA ASN A 188 -7.44 -17.89 8.46
C ASN A 188 -6.32 -16.97 7.98
N ALA A 189 -6.65 -15.82 7.36
CA ALA A 189 -5.65 -14.85 6.94
C ALA A 189 -4.86 -14.25 8.12
N HIS A 190 -5.53 -13.99 9.24
CA HIS A 190 -4.87 -13.54 10.47
C HIS A 190 -3.95 -14.63 11.05
N GLN A 191 -4.41 -15.90 11.10
CA GLN A 191 -3.59 -17.02 11.55
C GLN A 191 -2.39 -17.27 10.63
N ILE A 192 -2.58 -17.22 9.30
CA ILE A 192 -1.51 -17.34 8.31
C ILE A 192 -0.49 -16.21 8.50
N ARG A 193 -0.94 -14.95 8.60
CA ARG A 193 -0.04 -13.81 8.86
C ARG A 193 0.71 -13.96 10.20
N LYS A 194 0.04 -14.42 11.26
CA LYS A 194 0.66 -14.64 12.57
C LYS A 194 1.75 -15.72 12.49
N ARG A 195 1.44 -16.88 11.90
CA ARG A 195 2.40 -17.97 11.68
C ARG A 195 3.56 -17.54 10.78
N LEU A 196 3.32 -16.77 9.73
CA LEU A 196 4.36 -16.22 8.86
C LEU A 196 5.29 -15.27 9.64
N ALA A 197 4.76 -14.42 10.50
CA ALA A 197 5.57 -13.53 11.35
C ALA A 197 6.39 -14.32 12.40
N GLU A 198 5.77 -15.30 13.07
CA GLU A 198 6.45 -16.17 14.05
C GLU A 198 7.55 -17.01 13.40
N HIS A 199 7.30 -17.58 12.21
CA HIS A 199 8.33 -18.30 11.45
C HIS A 199 9.42 -17.36 10.91
N PHE A 200 9.09 -16.14 10.48
CA PHE A 200 10.08 -15.18 10.00
C PHE A 200 11.04 -14.75 11.12
N VAL A 201 10.54 -14.58 12.34
CA VAL A 201 11.39 -14.32 13.53
C VAL A 201 12.31 -15.52 13.80
N ARG A 202 11.75 -16.73 13.93
CA ARG A 202 12.53 -17.95 14.18
C ARG A 202 13.55 -18.27 13.08
N PHE A 203 13.22 -18.00 11.82
CA PHE A 203 14.11 -18.19 10.68
C PHE A 203 15.30 -17.23 10.77
N ARG A 204 15.06 -15.94 11.07
CA ARG A 204 16.14 -14.97 11.29
C ARG A 204 17.00 -15.30 12.51
N GLU A 205 16.41 -15.83 13.58
CA GLU A 205 17.14 -16.31 14.75
C GLU A 205 18.04 -17.51 14.38
N ALA A 206 17.52 -18.48 13.64
CA ALA A 206 18.29 -19.65 13.17
C ALA A 206 19.47 -19.28 12.25
N CYS A 207 19.24 -18.42 11.27
CA CYS A 207 20.31 -17.92 10.37
C CYS A 207 21.36 -17.10 11.12
N ALA A 208 20.96 -16.34 12.16
CA ALA A 208 21.90 -15.63 13.03
C ALA A 208 22.79 -16.60 13.83
N SER A 209 22.24 -17.71 14.35
CA SER A 209 23.04 -18.74 15.03
C SER A 209 24.01 -19.48 14.09
N GLU A 210 23.59 -19.86 12.88
CA GLU A 210 24.48 -20.50 11.90
C GLU A 210 25.66 -19.58 11.49
N THR A 211 25.44 -18.27 11.50
CA THR A 211 26.48 -17.27 11.21
C THR A 211 27.48 -17.12 12.37
N GLN A 212 27.03 -17.30 13.63
CA GLN A 212 27.89 -17.34 14.80
C GLN A 212 28.75 -18.62 14.87
N GLU A 213 28.18 -19.79 14.59
CA GLU A 213 28.96 -21.05 14.61
C GLU A 213 30.07 -21.07 13.55
N ARG A 214 29.81 -20.48 12.37
CA ARG A 214 30.81 -20.30 11.30
C ARG A 214 31.89 -19.24 11.56
N THR A 215 31.74 -18.41 12.59
CA THR A 215 32.77 -17.43 12.99
C THR A 215 33.54 -17.84 14.24
N LEU A 216 33.19 -18.99 14.83
CA LEU A 216 33.81 -19.59 16.01
C LEU A 216 34.46 -20.97 15.72
N SER A 217 34.47 -21.40 14.45
CA SER A 217 35.14 -22.60 13.93
C SER A 217 36.28 -22.23 12.99
#